data_AF-A0A0N0TSS3-F1
#
_entry.id   AF-A0A0N0TSS3-F1
#
_cell.length_a   1.000
_cell.length_b   1.000
_cell.length_c   1.000
_cell.angle_alpha   90.00
_cell.angle_beta   90.00
_cell.angle_gamma   90.00
#
_symmetry.space_group_name_H-M   'P 1'
#
loop_
_entity.id
_entity.type
_entity.pdbx_description
1 polymer ?
#
loop_
_entity_poly.entity_id
_entity_poly.type
_entity_poly.pdbx_seq_one_letter_code
_entity_poly.pdbx_strand_id
1 'polypeptide(L)'
;MARTVGLSEDGLRRGGRTTPPEELNLAAMAEAFLRGRWLGGGGAERSLEGLPEGPGVVPVTRVTGTSTPVRARRAAAFARALGELAVRRCGGPERVAGLAARARAEDVPLWMARRYAEGPAGPVGVAVDRRLVRVDVFGAHAPVVRLRAPHGFRADSPDPAKGLSLTVGDTAARLVLTKKPRRSKSSVEMWLPGQHWALRRENSGSSRLLRDGRPVALLTRLPPRPVLAPGTVLLPLAPVRYETSDPLDAAVAHAFATAFGLGDTTGSARFRSRRAPADGGEPIVVDACWDRPWYSNLGGGREDNEPGGNDGWGSDGGDGGSGDSGGSDGGGDGGGGGGD
;
A
#
# COMPACT_ATOMS: atom_id res chain seq x y z
N MET A 1 13.42 0.03 30.28
CA MET A 1 12.03 0.12 30.80
C MET A 1 11.06 0.33 29.63
N ALA A 2 10.13 -0.60 29.42
CA ALA A 2 9.16 -0.51 28.32
C ALA A 2 8.15 0.62 28.62
N ARG A 3 8.13 1.66 27.77
CA ARG A 3 7.28 2.84 27.96
C ARG A 3 5.81 2.45 27.78
N THR A 4 5.04 2.47 28.88
CA THR A 4 3.59 2.14 28.89
C THR A 4 2.81 3.12 28.02
N VAL A 5 1.84 2.61 27.26
CA VAL A 5 0.90 3.44 26.49
C VAL A 5 -0.17 4.06 27.40
N GLY A 6 -0.48 5.33 27.18
CA GLY A 6 -1.59 6.04 27.82
C GLY A 6 -2.64 6.44 26.78
N LEU A 7 -3.91 6.47 27.19
CA LEU A 7 -5.03 6.92 26.37
C LEU A 7 -5.72 8.08 27.06
N SER A 8 -5.98 9.16 26.31
CA SER A 8 -6.84 10.28 26.71
C SER A 8 -7.77 10.65 25.56
N GLU A 9 -8.69 11.59 25.79
CA GLU A 9 -9.53 12.17 24.73
C GLU A 9 -8.68 12.88 23.65
N ASP A 10 -7.53 13.43 24.01
CA ASP A 10 -6.60 14.08 23.07
C ASP A 10 -5.77 13.08 22.25
N GLY A 11 -5.91 11.79 22.51
CA GLY A 11 -5.30 10.72 21.71
C GLY A 11 -4.41 9.75 22.49
N LEU A 12 -3.51 9.11 21.76
CA LEU A 12 -2.67 8.03 22.26
C LEU A 12 -1.28 8.53 22.62
N ARG A 13 -0.93 8.49 23.91
CA ARG A 13 0.40 8.86 24.39
C ARG A 13 1.33 7.64 24.44
N ARG A 14 2.43 7.70 23.68
CA ARG A 14 3.48 6.69 23.67
C ARG A 14 4.85 7.33 23.61
N GLY A 15 5.67 7.03 24.61
CA GLY A 15 7.10 7.32 24.57
C GLY A 15 7.48 8.81 24.42
N GLY A 16 6.64 9.71 24.92
CA GLY A 16 6.84 11.17 24.84
C GLY A 16 6.06 11.83 23.69
N ARG A 17 5.55 11.06 22.73
CA ARG A 17 4.69 11.54 21.65
C ARG A 17 3.22 11.28 21.97
N THR A 18 2.36 12.19 21.57
CA THR A 18 0.90 11.98 21.51
C THR A 18 0.51 11.85 20.05
N THR A 19 -0.12 10.74 19.68
CA THR A 19 -0.74 10.54 18.37
C THR A 19 -2.21 10.94 18.51
N PRO A 20 -2.64 12.02 17.84
CA PRO A 20 -4.00 12.51 18.00
C PRO A 20 -5.01 11.58 17.31
N PRO A 21 -6.31 11.62 17.70
CA PRO A 21 -7.31 10.66 17.23
C PRO A 21 -7.50 10.65 15.71
N GLU A 22 -7.31 11.79 15.03
CA GLU A 22 -7.39 11.93 13.57
C GLU A 22 -6.27 11.19 12.81
N GLU A 23 -5.17 10.86 13.47
CA GLU A 23 -4.12 10.02 12.88
C GLU A 23 -4.41 8.52 13.06
N LEU A 24 -5.41 8.16 13.87
CA LEU A 24 -5.82 6.79 14.13
C LEU A 24 -6.96 6.36 13.20
N ASN A 25 -6.94 5.12 12.73
CA ASN A 25 -8.06 4.56 11.98
C ASN A 25 -9.18 4.12 12.95
N LEU A 26 -9.83 5.11 13.56
CA LEU A 26 -10.90 4.90 14.54
C LEU A 26 -12.07 4.14 13.93
N ALA A 27 -12.41 4.40 12.67
CA ALA A 27 -13.49 3.71 11.98
C ALA A 27 -13.26 2.19 11.93
N ALA A 28 -12.06 1.75 11.55
CA ALA A 28 -11.73 0.33 11.49
C ALA A 28 -11.68 -0.32 12.88
N MET A 29 -11.11 0.38 13.88
CA MET A 29 -11.04 -0.15 15.25
C MET A 29 -12.42 -0.20 15.92
N ALA A 30 -13.27 0.80 15.71
CA ALA A 30 -14.65 0.83 16.21
C ALA A 30 -15.49 -0.30 15.60
N GLU A 31 -15.35 -0.55 14.29
CA GLU A 31 -16.09 -1.61 13.60
C GLU A 31 -15.71 -2.99 14.14
N ALA A 32 -14.42 -3.28 14.29
CA ALA A 32 -13.95 -4.53 14.89
C ALA A 32 -14.42 -4.66 16.35
N PHE A 33 -14.32 -3.58 17.13
CA PHE A 33 -14.74 -3.53 18.52
C PHE A 33 -16.23 -3.88 18.68
N LEU A 34 -17.10 -3.30 17.86
CA LEU A 34 -18.54 -3.57 17.88
C LEU A 34 -18.89 -5.02 17.51
N ARG A 35 -18.00 -5.74 16.81
CA ARG A 35 -18.11 -7.18 16.55
C ARG A 35 -17.52 -8.08 17.64
N GLY A 36 -17.11 -7.52 18.78
CA GLY A 36 -16.45 -8.27 19.84
C GLY A 36 -15.00 -8.66 19.49
N ARG A 37 -14.40 -8.01 18.50
CA ARG A 37 -13.05 -8.28 18.00
C ARG A 37 -12.12 -7.09 18.22
N TRP A 38 -10.83 -7.32 18.13
CA TRP A 38 -9.83 -6.26 18.04
C TRP A 38 -9.02 -6.41 16.77
N LEU A 39 -8.71 -5.27 16.15
CA LEU A 39 -8.00 -5.18 14.88
C LEU A 39 -6.48 -5.22 15.10
N GLY A 40 -5.82 -6.10 14.36
CA GLY A 40 -4.38 -6.27 14.26
C GLY A 40 -3.80 -5.80 12.92
N GLY A 41 -2.50 -6.02 12.73
CA GLY A 41 -1.82 -5.72 11.48
C GLY A 41 -2.39 -6.50 10.30
N GLY A 42 -2.52 -5.84 9.15
CA GLY A 42 -3.00 -6.45 7.91
C GLY A 42 -4.44 -6.94 7.94
N GLY A 43 -5.25 -6.47 8.91
CA GLY A 43 -6.63 -6.91 9.07
C GLY A 43 -6.79 -8.20 9.88
N ALA A 44 -5.74 -8.71 10.52
CA ALA A 44 -5.89 -9.81 11.47
C ALA A 44 -6.82 -9.40 12.62
N GLU A 45 -7.57 -10.34 13.19
CA GLU A 45 -8.49 -10.06 14.28
C GLU A 45 -8.40 -11.09 15.40
N ARG A 46 -8.45 -10.62 16.65
CA ARG A 46 -8.59 -11.48 17.85
C ARG A 46 -9.89 -11.16 18.57
N SER A 47 -10.43 -12.14 19.30
CA SER A 47 -11.55 -11.88 20.21
C SER A 47 -11.12 -10.90 21.29
N LEU A 48 -11.98 -9.93 21.63
CA LEU A 48 -11.75 -9.02 22.76
C LEU A 48 -11.65 -9.76 24.09
N GLU A 49 -12.41 -10.85 24.25
CA GLU A 49 -12.38 -11.72 25.43
C GLU A 49 -11.07 -12.50 25.54
N GLY A 50 -10.39 -12.72 24.41
CA GLY A 50 -9.08 -13.38 24.35
C GLY A 50 -7.90 -12.48 24.69
N LEU A 51 -8.11 -11.18 24.92
CA LEU A 51 -7.04 -10.26 25.31
C LEU A 51 -6.71 -10.40 26.80
N PRO A 52 -5.44 -10.34 27.20
CA PRO A 52 -5.08 -10.49 28.60
C PRO A 52 -5.59 -9.31 29.44
N GLU A 53 -6.19 -9.60 30.58
CA GLU A 53 -6.63 -8.59 31.55
C GLU A 53 -5.42 -7.84 32.17
N GLY A 54 -4.25 -8.49 32.21
CA GLY A 54 -2.98 -7.93 32.66
C GLY A 54 -2.13 -7.29 31.53
N PRO A 55 -0.81 -7.20 31.72
CA PRO A 55 0.09 -6.65 30.72
C PRO A 55 0.03 -7.43 29.40
N GLY A 56 0.01 -6.72 28.29
CA GLY A 56 -0.06 -7.35 26.97
C GLY A 56 0.17 -6.38 25.81
N VAL A 57 0.08 -6.93 24.60
CA VAL A 57 0.25 -6.21 23.35
C VAL A 57 -1.11 -6.00 22.70
N VAL A 58 -1.40 -4.74 22.36
CA VAL A 58 -2.61 -4.34 21.63
C VAL A 58 -2.15 -3.59 20.38
N PRO A 59 -2.44 -4.08 19.17
CA PRO A 59 -2.14 -3.32 17.96
C PRO A 59 -2.98 -2.06 17.87
N VAL A 60 -2.39 -0.98 17.38
CA VAL A 60 -3.09 0.27 17.07
C VAL A 60 -2.84 0.63 15.62
N THR A 61 -3.93 0.85 14.88
CA THR A 61 -3.88 1.11 13.44
C THR A 61 -4.09 2.60 13.17
N ARG A 62 -3.23 3.18 12.35
CA ARG A 62 -3.29 4.57 11.89
C ARG A 62 -4.13 4.70 10.63
N VAL A 63 -4.59 5.91 10.30
CA VAL A 63 -5.36 6.19 9.07
C VAL A 63 -4.61 5.81 7.79
N THR A 64 -3.29 5.66 7.87
CA THR A 64 -2.42 5.15 6.80
C THR A 64 -2.57 3.65 6.55
N GLY A 65 -3.31 2.92 7.39
CA GLY A 65 -3.37 1.47 7.42
C GLY A 65 -2.19 0.82 8.13
N THR A 66 -1.21 1.61 8.60
CA THR A 66 -0.10 1.08 9.38
C THR A 66 -0.58 0.65 10.76
N SER A 67 -0.28 -0.57 11.16
CA SER A 67 -0.58 -1.08 12.50
C SER A 67 0.69 -1.29 13.31
N THR A 68 0.71 -0.78 14.54
CA THR A 68 1.86 -0.92 15.44
C THR A 68 1.44 -1.56 16.76
N PRO A 69 2.12 -2.63 17.21
CA PRO A 69 1.89 -3.20 18.54
C PRO A 69 2.28 -2.20 19.63
N VAL A 70 1.36 -1.91 20.56
CA VAL A 70 1.63 -1.13 21.77
C VAL A 70 1.54 -1.98 23.02
N ARG A 71 2.43 -1.73 23.98
CA ARG A 71 2.45 -2.43 25.27
C ARG A 71 1.56 -1.71 26.27
N ALA A 72 0.49 -2.36 26.69
CA ALA A 72 -0.43 -1.88 27.70
C ALA A 72 -0.20 -2.63 29.02
N ARG A 73 -0.40 -1.94 30.16
CA ARG A 73 -0.37 -2.59 31.49
C ARG A 73 -1.60 -3.47 31.75
N ARG A 74 -2.71 -3.14 31.08
CA ARG A 74 -3.99 -3.89 31.10
C ARG A 74 -4.49 -3.91 29.67
N ALA A 75 -4.21 -4.97 28.92
CA ALA A 75 -4.45 -5.00 27.47
C ALA A 75 -5.94 -4.99 27.14
N ALA A 76 -6.74 -5.83 27.80
CA ALA A 76 -8.18 -5.89 27.59
C ALA A 76 -8.86 -4.54 27.91
N ALA A 77 -8.55 -3.96 29.09
CA ALA A 77 -9.09 -2.66 29.48
C ALA A 77 -8.68 -1.52 28.53
N PHE A 78 -7.43 -1.53 28.06
CA PHE A 78 -6.96 -0.54 27.08
C PHE A 78 -7.69 -0.67 25.74
N ALA A 79 -7.84 -1.89 25.21
CA ALA A 79 -8.55 -2.14 23.96
C ALA A 79 -10.03 -1.73 24.06
N ARG A 80 -10.72 -2.07 25.17
CA ARG A 80 -12.10 -1.64 25.42
C ARG A 80 -12.22 -0.11 25.44
N ALA A 81 -11.37 0.57 26.21
CA ALA A 81 -11.41 2.03 26.31
C ALA A 81 -11.15 2.73 24.96
N LEU A 82 -10.19 2.23 24.16
CA LEU A 82 -9.93 2.77 22.83
C LEU A 82 -11.06 2.46 21.85
N GLY A 83 -11.67 1.28 21.91
CA GLY A 83 -12.82 0.91 21.11
C GLY A 83 -14.04 1.80 21.39
N GLU A 84 -14.35 2.04 22.67
CA GLU A 84 -15.42 2.96 23.09
C GLU A 84 -15.15 4.39 22.63
N LEU A 85 -13.91 4.88 22.78
CA LEU A 85 -13.51 6.19 22.27
C LEU A 85 -13.69 6.27 20.75
N ALA A 86 -13.26 5.24 20.02
CA ALA A 86 -13.39 5.17 18.57
C ALA A 86 -14.85 5.22 18.13
N VAL A 87 -15.75 4.46 18.77
CA VAL A 87 -17.19 4.50 18.49
C VAL A 87 -17.75 5.92 18.73
N ARG A 88 -17.44 6.56 19.87
CA ARG A 88 -17.90 7.92 20.17
C ARG A 88 -17.41 8.92 19.12
N ARG A 89 -16.12 8.90 18.79
CA ARG A 89 -15.50 9.82 17.82
C ARG A 89 -15.97 9.59 16.39
N CYS A 90 -16.38 8.37 16.05
CA CYS A 90 -17.02 8.08 14.77
C CYS A 90 -18.49 8.53 14.71
N GLY A 91 -19.09 9.04 15.80
CA GLY A 91 -20.50 9.46 15.84
C GLY A 91 -21.47 8.35 16.24
N GLY A 92 -20.99 7.29 16.91
CA GLY A 92 -21.81 6.22 17.46
C GLY A 92 -21.92 4.97 16.58
N PRO A 93 -22.56 3.90 17.09
CA PRO A 93 -22.61 2.59 16.42
C PRO A 93 -23.26 2.61 15.03
N GLU A 94 -24.32 3.39 14.85
CA GLU A 94 -25.02 3.51 13.56
C GLU A 94 -24.12 4.10 12.47
N ARG A 95 -23.34 5.13 12.81
CA ARG A 95 -22.39 5.74 11.88
C ARG A 95 -21.28 4.77 11.50
N VAL A 96 -20.79 3.98 12.46
CA VAL A 96 -19.81 2.90 12.20
C VAL A 96 -20.41 1.82 11.30
N ALA A 97 -21.67 1.41 11.53
CA ALA A 97 -22.36 0.45 10.68
C ALA A 97 -22.52 0.96 9.24
N GLY A 98 -22.80 2.24 9.05
CA GLY A 98 -22.84 2.88 7.72
C GLY A 98 -21.47 2.86 7.02
N LEU A 99 -20.38 3.14 7.75
CA LEU A 99 -19.02 3.01 7.22
C LEU A 99 -18.68 1.56 6.84
N ALA A 100 -19.08 0.59 7.67
CA ALA A 100 -18.89 -0.83 7.40
C ALA A 100 -19.71 -1.31 6.19
N ALA A 101 -20.94 -0.83 6.02
CA ALA A 101 -21.76 -1.11 4.84
C ALA A 101 -21.11 -0.57 3.56
N ARG A 102 -20.59 0.65 3.60
CA ARG A 102 -19.84 1.25 2.48
C ARG A 102 -18.59 0.43 2.15
N ALA A 103 -17.80 0.06 3.15
CA ALA A 103 -16.60 -0.77 2.96
C ALA A 103 -16.91 -2.12 2.32
N ARG A 104 -18.03 -2.76 2.71
CA ARG A 104 -18.51 -4.00 2.08
C ARG A 104 -18.95 -3.79 0.63
N ALA A 105 -19.66 -2.70 0.34
CA ALA A 105 -20.07 -2.38 -1.03
C ALA A 105 -18.87 -2.09 -1.95
N GLU A 106 -17.81 -1.47 -1.41
CA GLU A 106 -16.53 -1.25 -2.10
C GLU A 106 -15.68 -2.54 -2.21
N ASP A 107 -16.00 -3.56 -1.41
CA ASP A 107 -15.14 -4.74 -1.17
C ASP A 107 -13.71 -4.36 -0.72
N VAL A 108 -13.61 -3.28 0.07
CA VAL A 108 -12.35 -2.77 0.62
C VAL A 108 -12.48 -2.72 2.14
N PRO A 109 -11.62 -3.42 2.90
CA PRO A 109 -11.66 -3.36 4.36
C PRO A 109 -11.46 -1.95 4.91
N LEU A 110 -12.10 -1.60 6.03
CA LEU A 110 -11.96 -0.28 6.65
C LEU A 110 -10.54 0.03 7.11
N TRP A 111 -9.76 -1.00 7.46
CA TRP A 111 -8.39 -0.82 7.95
C TRP A 111 -7.43 -0.34 6.85
N MET A 112 -7.73 -0.61 5.57
CA MET A 112 -6.94 -0.13 4.44
C MET A 112 -7.20 1.35 4.20
N ALA A 113 -6.12 2.13 4.05
CA ALA A 113 -6.22 3.54 3.74
C ALA A 113 -6.87 3.76 2.37
N ARG A 114 -7.77 4.74 2.31
CA ARG A 114 -8.39 5.23 1.07
C ARG A 114 -7.86 6.61 0.76
N ARG A 115 -7.42 6.81 -0.47
CA ARG A 115 -7.04 8.12 -1.01
C ARG A 115 -7.94 8.42 -2.19
N TYR A 116 -8.25 9.68 -2.39
CA TYR A 116 -9.15 10.11 -3.45
C TYR A 116 -8.46 11.13 -4.36
N ALA A 117 -8.80 11.08 -5.63
CA ALA A 117 -8.45 12.09 -6.62
C ALA A 117 -9.69 12.47 -7.41
N GLU A 118 -9.72 13.69 -7.93
CA GLU A 118 -10.75 14.10 -8.87
C GLU A 118 -10.60 13.31 -10.18
N GLY A 119 -11.72 12.90 -10.75
CA GLY A 119 -11.82 12.18 -12.01
C GLY A 119 -12.89 12.78 -12.93
N PRO A 120 -12.89 12.41 -14.23
CA PRO A 120 -13.80 13.00 -15.21
C PRO A 120 -15.29 12.73 -14.92
N ALA A 121 -15.62 11.68 -14.17
CA ALA A 121 -16.98 11.33 -13.76
C ALA A 121 -17.20 11.47 -12.24
N GLY A 122 -16.35 12.22 -11.55
CA GLY A 122 -16.33 12.38 -10.10
C GLY A 122 -15.14 11.69 -9.42
N PRO A 123 -15.13 11.64 -8.09
CA PRO A 123 -13.98 11.15 -7.32
C PRO A 123 -13.62 9.69 -7.64
N VAL A 124 -12.32 9.45 -7.82
CA VAL A 124 -11.71 8.12 -7.93
C VAL A 124 -11.04 7.77 -6.60
N GLY A 125 -11.54 6.72 -5.95
CA GLY A 125 -10.97 6.15 -4.74
C GLY A 125 -9.92 5.09 -5.04
N VAL A 126 -8.81 5.13 -4.29
CA VAL A 126 -7.69 4.20 -4.39
C VAL A 126 -7.37 3.67 -2.99
N ALA A 127 -7.43 2.36 -2.82
CA ALA A 127 -6.97 1.66 -1.64
C ALA A 127 -5.79 0.74 -1.99
N VAL A 128 -4.77 0.71 -1.11
CA VAL A 128 -3.54 -0.05 -1.35
C VAL A 128 -3.08 -0.69 -0.06
N ASP A 129 -2.72 -1.97 -0.15
CA ASP A 129 -1.85 -2.59 0.83
C ASP A 129 -0.67 -3.23 0.10
N ARG A 130 0.53 -2.76 0.44
CA ARG A 130 1.75 -3.11 -0.29
C ARG A 130 2.28 -4.48 0.08
N ARG A 131 2.04 -4.88 1.33
CA ARG A 131 2.50 -6.16 1.87
C ARG A 131 1.63 -7.31 1.40
N LEU A 132 0.33 -7.06 1.16
CA LEU A 132 -0.59 -7.96 0.48
C LEU A 132 -0.52 -7.89 -1.05
N VAL A 133 0.21 -6.91 -1.60
CA VAL A 133 0.24 -6.63 -3.04
C VAL A 133 -1.18 -6.46 -3.58
N ARG A 134 -1.93 -5.58 -2.90
CA ARG A 134 -3.34 -5.33 -3.13
C ARG A 134 -3.53 -3.89 -3.54
N VAL A 135 -4.21 -3.68 -4.67
CA VAL A 135 -4.69 -2.37 -5.12
C VAL A 135 -6.15 -2.50 -5.52
N ASP A 136 -6.97 -1.59 -5.03
CA ASP A 136 -8.37 -1.44 -5.41
C ASP A 136 -8.61 -0.01 -5.86
N VAL A 137 -9.11 0.16 -7.08
CA VAL A 137 -9.51 1.46 -7.63
C VAL A 137 -10.98 1.43 -8.00
N PHE A 138 -11.74 2.36 -7.45
CA PHE A 138 -13.19 2.43 -7.59
C PHE A 138 -13.63 3.87 -7.78
N GLY A 139 -14.68 4.10 -8.56
CA GLY A 139 -15.21 5.43 -8.86
C GLY A 139 -16.58 5.31 -9.47
N ALA A 140 -17.30 6.44 -9.56
CA ALA A 140 -18.61 6.45 -10.19
C ALA A 140 -18.50 6.02 -11.67
N HIS A 141 -19.45 5.20 -12.12
CA HIS A 141 -19.60 4.81 -13.53
C HIS A 141 -18.42 4.03 -14.15
N ALA A 142 -17.47 3.53 -13.34
CA ALA A 142 -16.41 2.62 -13.77
C ALA A 142 -16.50 1.29 -13.00
N PRO A 143 -16.27 0.15 -13.66
CA PRO A 143 -16.05 -1.11 -12.94
C PRO A 143 -14.78 -1.02 -12.08
N VAL A 144 -14.78 -1.69 -10.93
CA VAL A 144 -13.64 -1.67 -9.99
C VAL A 144 -12.42 -2.33 -10.65
N VAL A 145 -11.27 -1.66 -10.60
CA VAL A 145 -9.99 -2.21 -11.07
C VAL A 145 -9.22 -2.76 -9.88
N ARG A 146 -8.94 -4.07 -9.88
CA ARG A 146 -8.30 -4.76 -8.75
C ARG A 146 -7.00 -5.42 -9.17
N LEU A 147 -5.92 -5.10 -8.48
CA LEU A 147 -4.66 -5.84 -8.55
C LEU A 147 -4.50 -6.67 -7.28
N ARG A 148 -4.09 -7.93 -7.45
CA ARG A 148 -3.74 -8.88 -6.39
C ARG A 148 -2.44 -9.60 -6.74
N ALA A 149 -1.81 -10.23 -5.76
CA ALA A 149 -0.79 -11.25 -6.00
C ALA A 149 -1.10 -12.51 -5.18
N PRO A 150 -2.07 -13.34 -5.62
CA PRO A 150 -2.54 -14.49 -4.84
C PRO A 150 -1.43 -15.50 -4.55
N HIS A 151 -0.39 -15.58 -5.39
CA HIS A 151 0.76 -16.46 -5.19
C HIS A 151 2.05 -15.70 -4.86
N GLY A 152 1.91 -14.46 -4.40
CA GLY A 152 3.02 -13.54 -4.15
C GLY A 152 3.58 -12.91 -5.42
N PHE A 153 4.26 -11.79 -5.25
CA PHE A 153 4.90 -11.04 -6.34
C PHE A 153 6.39 -11.35 -6.41
N ARG A 154 6.88 -11.66 -7.61
CA ARG A 154 8.30 -11.98 -7.85
C ARG A 154 8.84 -11.18 -9.03
N ALA A 155 9.61 -10.13 -8.74
CA ALA A 155 10.16 -9.23 -9.76
C ALA A 155 10.98 -9.95 -10.85
N ASP A 156 11.73 -10.99 -10.44
CA ASP A 156 12.61 -11.77 -11.33
C ASP A 156 11.94 -13.03 -11.90
N SER A 157 10.62 -13.20 -11.70
CA SER A 157 9.88 -14.35 -12.23
C SER A 157 9.91 -14.35 -13.77
N PRO A 158 10.02 -15.51 -14.45
CA PRO A 158 9.86 -15.58 -15.90
C PRO A 158 8.42 -15.31 -16.36
N ASP A 159 7.42 -15.46 -15.46
CA ASP A 159 6.02 -15.10 -15.74
C ASP A 159 5.91 -13.62 -16.15
N PRO A 160 5.32 -13.29 -17.31
CA PRO A 160 5.11 -11.90 -17.74
C PRO A 160 4.36 -11.03 -16.72
N ALA A 161 3.42 -11.60 -15.97
CA ALA A 161 2.66 -10.87 -14.96
C ALA A 161 3.36 -10.82 -13.59
N LYS A 162 4.47 -11.56 -13.42
CA LYS A 162 5.28 -11.60 -12.19
C LYS A 162 4.51 -12.07 -10.95
N GLY A 163 3.47 -12.90 -11.14
CA GLY A 163 2.55 -13.34 -10.10
C GLY A 163 1.42 -12.36 -9.76
N LEU A 164 1.30 -11.25 -10.50
CA LEU A 164 0.21 -10.30 -10.37
C LEU A 164 -1.03 -10.77 -11.15
N SER A 165 -2.20 -10.60 -10.54
CA SER A 165 -3.50 -10.77 -11.19
C SER A 165 -4.21 -9.43 -11.21
N LEU A 166 -4.74 -9.04 -12.37
CA LEU A 166 -5.46 -7.78 -12.57
C LEU A 166 -6.86 -8.09 -13.08
N THR A 167 -7.88 -7.52 -12.45
CA THR A 167 -9.28 -7.64 -12.89
C THR A 167 -9.92 -6.27 -13.05
N VAL A 168 -10.90 -6.19 -13.95
CA VAL A 168 -11.76 -5.02 -14.16
C VAL A 168 -13.20 -5.49 -14.04
N GLY A 169 -13.87 -5.11 -12.97
CA GLY A 169 -15.08 -5.79 -12.50
C GLY A 169 -14.78 -7.27 -12.28
N ASP A 170 -15.58 -8.13 -12.91
CA ASP A 170 -15.41 -9.58 -12.86
C ASP A 170 -14.54 -10.14 -14.00
N THR A 171 -14.00 -9.27 -14.87
CA THR A 171 -13.20 -9.70 -16.03
C THR A 171 -11.72 -9.71 -15.69
N ALA A 172 -11.07 -10.87 -15.80
CA ALA A 172 -9.63 -10.99 -15.70
C ALA A 172 -8.94 -10.33 -16.91
N ALA A 173 -7.96 -9.47 -16.64
CA ALA A 173 -7.14 -8.84 -17.65
C ALA A 173 -5.81 -9.60 -17.79
N ARG A 174 -5.35 -9.82 -19.02
CA ARG A 174 -3.99 -10.28 -19.24
C ARG A 174 -3.05 -9.12 -18.91
N LEU A 175 -2.04 -9.37 -18.09
CA LEU A 175 -1.06 -8.37 -17.67
C LEU A 175 0.36 -8.80 -18.09
N VAL A 176 1.13 -7.88 -18.66
CA VAL A 176 2.53 -8.11 -19.04
C VAL A 176 3.40 -6.93 -18.61
N LEU A 177 4.44 -7.23 -17.83
CA LEU A 177 5.45 -6.25 -17.42
C LEU A 177 6.74 -6.52 -18.21
N THR A 178 7.13 -5.54 -19.03
CA THR A 178 8.35 -5.60 -19.82
C THR A 178 9.35 -4.56 -19.32
N LYS A 179 10.41 -5.02 -18.67
CA LYS A 179 11.58 -4.19 -18.35
C LYS A 179 12.71 -4.48 -19.35
N LYS A 180 13.28 -3.43 -19.94
CA LYS A 180 14.42 -3.51 -20.87
C LYS A 180 15.53 -2.55 -20.44
N PRO A 181 16.81 -2.85 -20.74
CA PRO A 181 17.93 -1.93 -20.46
C PRO A 181 17.71 -0.56 -21.09
N ARG A 182 17.23 -0.52 -22.34
CA ARG A 182 16.75 0.70 -22.98
C ARG A 182 15.39 1.08 -22.39
N ARG A 183 15.38 2.01 -21.43
CA ARG A 183 14.19 2.45 -20.67
C ARG A 183 12.99 2.82 -21.56
N SER A 184 13.22 3.43 -22.72
CA SER A 184 12.15 3.79 -23.68
C SER A 184 11.42 2.59 -24.29
N LYS A 185 11.99 1.38 -24.22
CA LYS A 185 11.38 0.13 -24.69
C LYS A 185 10.68 -0.64 -23.56
N SER A 186 10.69 -0.14 -22.32
CA SER A 186 9.98 -0.77 -21.21
C SER A 186 8.50 -0.40 -21.22
N SER A 187 7.63 -1.31 -20.80
CA SER A 187 6.17 -1.11 -20.77
C SER A 187 5.48 -1.96 -19.73
N VAL A 188 4.28 -1.53 -19.36
CA VAL A 188 3.28 -2.38 -18.70
C VAL A 188 2.06 -2.39 -19.59
N GLU A 189 1.57 -3.57 -19.92
CA GLU A 189 0.48 -3.75 -20.89
C GLU A 189 -0.61 -4.61 -20.27
N MET A 190 -1.86 -4.19 -20.50
CA MET A 190 -3.08 -4.84 -20.00
C MET A 190 -4.05 -5.05 -21.16
N TRP A 191 -4.55 -6.28 -21.33
CA TRP A 191 -5.58 -6.59 -22.31
C TRP A 191 -6.86 -7.08 -21.62
N LEU A 192 -7.97 -6.46 -22.01
CA LEU A 192 -9.32 -6.96 -21.84
C LEU A 192 -9.87 -7.39 -23.21
N PRO A 193 -10.97 -8.16 -23.27
CA PRO A 193 -11.66 -8.42 -24.52
C PRO A 193 -11.94 -7.12 -25.30
N GLY A 194 -11.32 -6.97 -26.48
CA GLY A 194 -11.49 -5.83 -27.38
C GLY A 194 -10.82 -4.52 -26.95
N GLN A 195 -10.04 -4.48 -25.86
CA GLN A 195 -9.43 -3.25 -25.35
C GLN A 195 -8.01 -3.51 -24.81
N HIS A 196 -7.08 -2.61 -25.14
CA HIS A 196 -5.69 -2.73 -24.74
C HIS A 196 -5.16 -1.42 -24.16
N TRP A 197 -4.60 -1.48 -22.95
CA TRP A 197 -3.88 -0.36 -22.34
C TRP A 197 -2.39 -0.62 -22.27
N ALA A 198 -1.59 0.38 -22.59
CA ALA A 198 -0.14 0.32 -22.52
C ALA A 198 0.43 1.56 -21.80
N LEU A 199 1.15 1.33 -20.72
CA LEU A 199 1.95 2.33 -20.04
C LEU A 199 3.35 2.38 -20.64
N ARG A 200 3.70 3.53 -21.21
CA ARG A 200 5.00 3.78 -21.84
C ARG A 200 5.68 4.97 -21.17
N ARG A 201 7.01 4.96 -21.15
CA ARG A 201 7.80 6.07 -20.62
C ARG A 201 7.62 7.30 -21.51
N GLU A 202 7.27 8.44 -20.92
CA GLU A 202 7.29 9.74 -21.59
C GLU A 202 8.67 10.39 -21.36
N ASN A 203 9.06 10.55 -20.09
CA ASN A 203 10.36 11.08 -19.68
C ASN A 203 10.87 10.38 -18.40
N SER A 204 11.87 10.93 -17.71
CA SER A 204 12.44 10.30 -16.52
C SER A 204 11.47 10.26 -15.32
N GLY A 205 10.55 11.22 -15.24
CA GLY A 205 9.59 11.39 -14.15
C GLY A 205 8.14 11.02 -14.48
N SER A 206 7.80 10.80 -15.75
CA SER A 206 6.43 10.51 -16.16
C SER A 206 6.30 9.40 -17.21
N SER A 207 5.11 8.83 -17.24
CA SER A 207 4.70 7.81 -18.20
C SER A 207 3.35 8.17 -18.80
N ARG A 208 3.16 7.85 -20.07
CA ARG A 208 1.89 8.03 -20.77
C ARG A 208 1.15 6.71 -20.82
N LEU A 209 -0.11 6.72 -20.43
CA LEU A 209 -1.03 5.61 -20.61
C LEU A 209 -1.72 5.78 -21.96
N LEU A 210 -1.68 4.73 -22.77
CA LEU A 210 -2.32 4.64 -24.06
C LEU A 210 -3.44 3.61 -23.98
N ARG A 211 -4.57 3.86 -24.64
CA ARG A 211 -5.61 2.86 -24.95
C ARG A 211 -5.67 2.67 -26.46
N ASP A 212 -5.44 1.46 -26.92
CA ASP A 212 -5.41 1.10 -28.34
C ASP A 212 -4.51 2.04 -29.18
N GLY A 213 -3.36 2.41 -28.58
CA GLY A 213 -2.36 3.32 -29.16
C GLY A 213 -2.64 4.81 -29.00
N ARG A 214 -3.81 5.21 -28.51
CA ARG A 214 -4.17 6.62 -28.29
C ARG A 214 -3.89 7.06 -26.85
N PRO A 215 -3.31 8.24 -26.62
CA PRO A 215 -3.14 8.77 -25.26
C PRO A 215 -4.46 8.92 -24.50
N VAL A 216 -4.48 8.45 -23.25
CA VAL A 216 -5.64 8.61 -22.35
C VAL A 216 -5.28 9.29 -21.03
N ALA A 217 -4.02 9.20 -20.59
CA ALA A 217 -3.54 9.92 -19.42
C ALA A 217 -2.02 10.11 -19.41
N LEU A 218 -1.56 11.18 -18.75
CA LEU A 218 -0.17 11.36 -18.35
C LEU A 218 -0.03 11.17 -16.83
N LEU A 219 0.82 10.23 -16.44
CA LEU A 219 1.03 9.81 -15.05
C LEU A 219 2.41 10.30 -14.60
N THR A 220 2.44 11.10 -13.53
CA THR A 220 3.68 11.73 -13.04
C THR A 220 4.09 11.13 -11.70
N ARG A 221 5.37 10.85 -11.52
CA ARG A 221 5.91 10.40 -10.24
C ARG A 221 5.76 11.52 -9.20
N LEU A 222 5.40 11.13 -7.98
CA LEU A 222 5.48 12.05 -6.84
C LEU A 222 6.92 12.53 -6.63
N PRO A 223 7.12 13.79 -6.20
CA PRO A 223 8.43 14.24 -5.77
C PRO A 223 8.90 13.40 -4.56
N PRO A 224 10.21 13.22 -4.34
CA PRO A 224 10.74 12.39 -3.25
C PRO A 224 10.27 12.79 -1.84
N ARG A 225 9.92 14.07 -1.65
CA ARG A 225 9.38 14.63 -0.41
C ARG A 225 8.17 15.50 -0.74
N PRO A 226 6.98 14.91 -0.91
CA PRO A 226 5.78 15.69 -1.17
C PRO A 226 5.41 16.49 0.08
N VAL A 227 4.98 17.73 -0.12
CA VAL A 227 4.42 18.55 0.96
C VAL A 227 3.03 18.02 1.28
N LEU A 228 2.81 17.61 2.52
CA LEU A 228 1.51 17.16 2.98
C LEU A 228 0.65 18.36 3.37
N ALA A 229 -0.65 18.28 3.08
CA ALA A 229 -1.59 19.27 3.58
C ALA A 229 -1.60 19.23 5.12
N PRO A 230 -1.76 20.37 5.81
CA PRO A 230 -1.86 20.41 7.27
C PRO A 230 -2.91 19.41 7.78
N GLY A 231 -2.55 18.66 8.83
CA GLY A 231 -3.43 17.65 9.42
C GLY A 231 -3.56 16.34 8.62
N THR A 232 -2.82 16.17 7.51
CA THR A 232 -2.79 14.92 6.75
C THR A 232 -1.50 14.15 7.01
N VAL A 233 -1.64 12.84 7.23
CA VAL A 233 -0.48 11.93 7.35
C VAL A 233 -0.28 11.06 6.12
N LEU A 234 -1.30 10.95 5.26
CA LEU A 234 -1.27 10.16 4.03
C LEU A 234 -0.51 10.90 2.92
N LEU A 235 0.41 10.19 2.26
CA LEU A 235 1.02 10.64 1.02
C LEU A 235 -0.05 10.77 -0.08
N PRO A 236 0.00 11.83 -0.90
CA PRO A 236 -0.96 12.02 -1.99
C PRO A 236 -0.87 10.89 -3.03
N LEU A 237 -1.87 10.80 -3.91
CA LEU A 237 -1.78 9.96 -5.10
C LEU A 237 -0.83 10.60 -6.12
N ALA A 238 -0.23 9.76 -6.98
CA ALA A 238 0.54 10.25 -8.11
C ALA A 238 -0.34 11.12 -9.02
N PRO A 239 0.12 12.31 -9.46
CA PRO A 239 -0.67 13.16 -10.34
C PRO A 239 -1.01 12.45 -11.65
N VAL A 240 -2.29 12.49 -12.00
CA VAL A 240 -2.83 11.98 -13.27
C VAL A 240 -3.48 13.13 -14.01
N ARG A 241 -3.00 13.42 -15.22
CA ARG A 241 -3.66 14.34 -16.16
C ARG A 241 -4.42 13.52 -17.18
N TYR A 242 -5.75 13.57 -17.14
CA TYR A 242 -6.61 12.86 -18.07
C TYR A 242 -6.59 13.53 -19.45
N GLU A 243 -6.58 12.71 -20.50
CA GLU A 243 -6.72 13.12 -21.90
C GLU A 243 -8.02 12.58 -22.52
N THR A 244 -8.79 11.80 -21.76
CA THR A 244 -10.16 11.37 -22.06
C THR A 244 -11.10 11.64 -20.89
N SER A 245 -12.41 11.58 -21.14
CA SER A 245 -13.46 11.66 -20.12
C SER A 245 -14.02 10.28 -19.72
N ASP A 246 -13.43 9.19 -20.20
CA ASP A 246 -13.91 7.83 -19.91
C ASP A 246 -13.58 7.47 -18.44
N PRO A 247 -14.60 7.13 -17.61
CA PRO A 247 -14.38 6.72 -16.22
C PRO A 247 -13.45 5.52 -16.07
N LEU A 248 -13.48 4.57 -17.02
CA LEU A 248 -12.62 3.39 -16.98
C LEU A 248 -11.17 3.77 -17.22
N ASP A 249 -10.88 4.67 -18.16
CA ASP A 249 -9.51 5.15 -18.40
C ASP A 249 -8.94 5.84 -17.15
N ALA A 250 -9.77 6.60 -16.43
CA ALA A 250 -9.37 7.21 -15.17
C ALA A 250 -9.06 6.17 -14.08
N ALA A 251 -9.91 5.14 -13.93
CA ALA A 251 -9.67 4.05 -12.98
C ALA A 251 -8.40 3.26 -13.31
N VAL A 252 -8.19 2.92 -14.59
CA VAL A 252 -6.97 2.23 -15.06
C VAL A 252 -5.73 3.11 -14.86
N ALA A 253 -5.82 4.41 -15.13
CA ALA A 253 -4.71 5.34 -14.90
C ALA A 253 -4.29 5.37 -13.42
N HIS A 254 -5.25 5.46 -12.50
CA HIS A 254 -4.94 5.39 -11.07
C HIS A 254 -4.41 4.02 -10.64
N ALA A 255 -4.94 2.92 -11.17
CA ALA A 255 -4.43 1.59 -10.88
C ALA A 255 -2.96 1.45 -11.32
N PHE A 256 -2.63 1.95 -12.52
CA PHE A 256 -1.27 1.91 -13.05
C PHE A 256 -0.31 2.86 -12.32
N ALA A 257 -0.74 4.08 -12.03
CA ALA A 257 0.05 5.08 -11.29
C ALA A 257 0.42 4.61 -9.89
N THR A 258 -0.45 3.78 -9.32
CA THR A 258 -0.34 3.17 -8.00
C THR A 258 0.55 1.92 -8.07
N ALA A 259 0.23 0.95 -8.93
CA ALA A 259 0.88 -0.36 -8.93
C ALA A 259 2.26 -0.40 -9.61
N PHE A 260 2.53 0.45 -10.60
CA PHE A 260 3.69 0.29 -11.49
C PHE A 260 4.67 1.46 -11.46
N GLY A 261 5.92 1.18 -11.83
CA GLY A 261 6.97 2.18 -11.99
C GLY A 261 6.58 3.24 -13.02
N LEU A 262 6.97 4.49 -12.78
CA LEU A 262 6.71 5.63 -13.68
C LEU A 262 8.04 6.26 -14.11
N GLY A 263 8.07 6.76 -15.35
CA GLY A 263 9.25 7.32 -15.99
C GLY A 263 10.33 6.25 -16.19
N ASP A 264 11.52 6.47 -15.62
CA ASP A 264 12.65 5.55 -15.76
C ASP A 264 12.42 4.16 -15.13
N THR A 265 11.45 4.06 -14.21
CA THR A 265 11.06 2.79 -13.60
C THR A 265 9.93 2.07 -14.33
N THR A 266 9.38 2.63 -15.43
CA THR A 266 8.35 1.97 -16.25
C THR A 266 8.75 0.52 -16.60
N GLY A 267 7.80 -0.39 -16.53
CA GLY A 267 7.98 -1.83 -16.77
C GLY A 267 8.26 -2.67 -15.51
N SER A 268 8.30 -2.06 -14.33
CA SER A 268 8.34 -2.76 -13.04
C SER A 268 7.07 -2.53 -12.22
N ALA A 269 6.79 -3.40 -11.25
CA ALA A 269 5.80 -3.15 -10.22
C ALA A 269 6.46 -2.45 -9.01
N ARG A 270 5.67 -1.68 -8.25
CA ARG A 270 6.12 -0.97 -7.04
C ARG A 270 5.83 -1.73 -5.75
N PHE A 271 5.99 -3.04 -5.81
CA PHE A 271 5.84 -3.94 -4.67
C PHE A 271 7.16 -4.61 -4.37
N ARG A 272 7.35 -4.97 -3.10
CA ARG A 272 8.50 -5.76 -2.69
C ARG A 272 8.36 -7.18 -3.22
N SER A 273 9.41 -7.69 -3.86
CA SER A 273 9.48 -9.09 -4.27
C SER A 273 9.40 -9.99 -3.02
N ARG A 274 8.38 -10.84 -2.95
CA ARG A 274 8.13 -11.73 -1.82
C ARG A 274 7.52 -13.04 -2.31
N ARG A 275 8.12 -14.16 -1.91
CA ARG A 275 7.54 -15.49 -2.11
C ARG A 275 6.33 -15.66 -1.18
N ALA A 276 5.25 -16.25 -1.68
CA ALA A 276 4.11 -16.62 -0.84
C ALA A 276 4.51 -17.68 0.19
N PRO A 277 3.83 -17.73 1.35
CA PRO A 277 3.70 -18.96 2.15
C PRO A 277 3.09 -20.08 1.29
N ALA A 278 3.36 -21.35 1.63
CA ALA A 278 3.05 -22.51 0.77
C ALA A 278 1.55 -22.74 0.49
N ASP A 279 0.64 -22.16 1.28
CA ASP A 279 -0.81 -22.29 1.10
C ASP A 279 -1.29 -21.27 0.06
N GLY A 280 -1.53 -21.75 -1.17
CA GLY A 280 -1.81 -20.96 -2.39
C GLY A 280 -3.12 -20.16 -2.43
N GLY A 281 -3.58 -19.58 -1.32
CA GLY A 281 -4.65 -18.56 -1.27
C GLY A 281 -4.11 -17.14 -1.27
N GLU A 282 -5.00 -16.13 -1.39
CA GLU A 282 -4.63 -14.73 -1.06
C GLU A 282 -3.88 -14.72 0.29
N PRO A 283 -2.88 -13.84 0.51
CA PRO A 283 -2.17 -13.83 1.78
C PRO A 283 -3.12 -13.52 2.93
N ILE A 284 -3.65 -14.57 3.57
CA ILE A 284 -4.45 -14.45 4.78
C ILE A 284 -3.48 -13.98 5.85
N VAL A 285 -3.79 -12.84 6.46
CA VAL A 285 -2.95 -12.33 7.53
C VAL A 285 -3.19 -13.19 8.76
N VAL A 286 -2.30 -14.16 8.93
CA VAL A 286 -2.28 -15.07 10.07
C VAL A 286 -1.95 -14.33 11.36
N ASP A 287 -2.35 -14.93 12.48
CA ASP A 287 -2.14 -14.42 13.84
C ASP A 287 -0.68 -14.05 14.16
N ALA A 288 0.29 -14.64 13.46
CA ALA A 288 1.71 -14.31 13.55
C ALA A 288 2.06 -12.84 13.22
N CYS A 289 1.14 -12.08 12.59
CA CYS A 289 1.32 -10.65 12.34
C CYS A 289 0.83 -9.76 13.48
N TRP A 290 0.15 -10.30 14.50
CA TRP A 290 -0.42 -9.52 15.60
C TRP A 290 0.63 -8.76 16.40
N ASP A 291 1.73 -9.43 16.75
CA ASP A 291 2.80 -8.87 17.59
C ASP A 291 3.89 -8.16 16.79
N ARG A 292 3.66 -7.93 15.48
CA ARG A 292 4.63 -7.30 14.58
C ARG A 292 4.04 -6.05 13.95
N PRO A 293 4.86 -5.01 13.69
CA PRO A 293 4.42 -3.89 12.89
C PRO A 293 3.96 -4.33 11.49
N TRP A 294 2.91 -3.67 11.03
CA TRP A 294 2.39 -3.77 9.67
C TRP A 294 2.52 -2.40 9.02
N TYR A 295 3.61 -2.18 8.29
CA TYR A 295 3.86 -0.92 7.59
C TYR A 295 3.10 -0.85 6.28
N SER A 296 2.39 0.26 6.05
CA SER A 296 1.73 0.53 4.77
C SER A 296 2.63 1.28 3.79
N ASN A 297 3.64 2.00 4.29
CA ASN A 297 4.48 2.94 3.54
C ASN A 297 3.65 3.98 2.74
N LEU A 298 2.46 4.30 3.24
CA LEU A 298 1.55 5.29 2.65
C LEU A 298 1.57 6.63 3.41
N GLY A 299 2.34 6.74 4.49
CA GLY A 299 2.45 7.96 5.28
C GLY A 299 3.81 8.62 5.17
N GLY A 300 3.87 9.91 5.48
CA GLY A 300 5.12 10.69 5.45
C GLY A 300 6.02 10.49 6.69
N GLY A 301 5.50 9.85 7.75
CA GLY A 301 6.21 9.66 9.01
C GLY A 301 6.99 8.34 9.08
N ARG A 302 8.07 8.30 9.85
CA ARG A 302 8.87 7.08 10.06
C ARG A 302 8.05 5.93 10.63
N GLU A 303 7.02 6.23 11.42
CA GLU A 303 6.14 5.24 11.99
C GLU A 303 5.27 4.49 10.95
N ASP A 304 5.09 5.04 9.74
CA ASP A 304 4.33 4.41 8.64
C ASP A 304 5.22 3.61 7.68
N ASN A 305 6.54 3.75 7.82
CA ASN A 305 7.51 3.28 6.85
C ASN A 305 8.40 2.18 7.41
N GLU A 306 8.54 1.09 6.65
CA GLU A 306 9.51 0.03 6.96
C GLU A 306 10.94 0.58 6.81
N PRO A 307 11.83 0.36 7.80
CA PRO A 307 13.23 0.79 7.69
C PRO A 307 13.93 0.18 6.47
N GLY A 308 14.55 1.00 5.62
CA GLY A 308 15.38 0.54 4.49
C GLY A 308 14.60 0.05 3.26
N GLY A 309 13.30 0.37 3.16
CA GLY A 309 12.48 -0.02 2.03
C GLY A 309 12.69 0.85 0.77
N ASN A 310 13.43 0.37 -0.22
CA ASN A 310 13.47 0.94 -1.57
C ASN A 310 12.44 0.25 -2.48
N ASP A 311 11.18 0.53 -2.23
CA ASP A 311 10.07 -0.17 -2.88
C ASP A 311 9.35 0.74 -3.92
N GLY A 312 9.98 1.86 -4.28
CA GLY A 312 9.60 2.70 -5.42
C GLY A 312 8.48 3.71 -5.18
N TRP A 313 8.04 3.91 -3.93
CA TRP A 313 7.04 4.94 -3.56
C TRP A 313 7.63 6.18 -2.86
N GLY A 314 8.90 6.13 -2.43
CA GLY A 314 9.63 7.20 -1.70
C GLY A 314 9.31 7.17 -0.19
N SER A 315 10.28 7.12 0.74
CA SER A 315 11.10 8.27 1.16
C SER A 315 12.60 7.97 1.43
N ASP A 316 13.07 6.74 1.21
CA ASP A 316 14.49 6.41 1.28
C ASP A 316 15.04 6.30 -0.15
N GLY A 317 15.55 7.43 -0.65
CA GLY A 317 16.25 7.50 -1.92
C GLY A 317 17.51 6.65 -1.89
N GLY A 318 17.43 5.45 -2.44
CA GLY A 318 18.58 4.70 -2.92
C GLY A 318 18.40 4.49 -4.41
N ASP A 319 19.31 5.04 -5.21
CA ASP A 319 19.45 4.65 -6.61
C ASP A 319 19.55 3.13 -6.69
N GLY A 320 18.50 2.49 -7.21
CA GLY A 320 18.54 1.09 -7.61
C GLY A 320 19.42 0.93 -8.84
N GLY A 321 20.73 1.09 -8.65
CA GLY A 321 21.74 0.69 -9.60
C GLY A 321 21.78 -0.82 -9.63
N SER A 322 21.17 -1.40 -10.68
CA SER A 322 21.52 -2.74 -11.14
C SER A 322 22.93 -2.67 -11.71
N GLY A 323 23.94 -2.82 -10.84
CA GLY A 323 25.32 -3.05 -11.23
C GLY A 323 25.54 -4.53 -11.47
N ASP A 324 25.01 -5.04 -12.58
CA ASP A 324 25.54 -6.25 -13.20
C ASP A 324 26.76 -5.82 -14.03
N SER A 325 27.95 -6.10 -13.51
CA SER A 325 29.17 -6.21 -14.30
C SER A 325 29.91 -7.45 -13.81
N GLY A 326 29.56 -8.60 -14.37
CA GLY A 326 30.45 -9.75 -14.44
C GLY A 326 31.58 -9.46 -15.44
N GLY A 327 32.75 -10.01 -15.17
CA GLY A 327 33.90 -9.95 -16.08
C GLY A 327 35.17 -10.39 -15.38
N SER A 328 35.48 -11.68 -15.52
CA SER A 328 36.73 -12.36 -15.18
C SER A 328 37.95 -11.69 -15.84
N ASP A 329 39.16 -11.88 -15.27
CA ASP A 329 40.31 -12.50 -15.95
C ASP A 329 41.64 -12.31 -15.19
N GLY A 330 42.41 -13.41 -15.06
CA GLY A 330 43.89 -13.45 -14.85
C GLY A 330 44.39 -13.13 -13.43
N GLY A 331 45.11 -13.98 -12.69
CA GLY A 331 46.25 -14.79 -13.12
C GLY A 331 47.54 -13.95 -13.10
N GLY A 332 48.45 -14.21 -12.15
CA GLY A 332 49.84 -13.70 -12.23
C GLY A 332 50.52 -13.46 -10.89
N ASP A 333 51.60 -14.20 -10.66
CA ASP A 333 52.54 -14.14 -9.54
C ASP A 333 53.47 -12.92 -9.54
N GLY A 334 54.17 -12.72 -8.40
CA GLY A 334 55.38 -11.89 -8.26
C GLY A 334 55.12 -10.56 -7.54
N GLY A 335 55.83 -10.12 -6.50
CA GLY A 335 57.23 -10.35 -6.13
C GLY A 335 57.89 -8.98 -5.93
N GLY A 336 58.58 -8.78 -4.80
CA GLY A 336 59.41 -7.59 -4.50
C GLY A 336 58.65 -6.49 -3.74
N GLY A 337 59.09 -5.98 -2.58
CA GLY A 337 60.46 -5.75 -2.14
C GLY A 337 60.76 -4.26 -2.27
N GLY A 338 60.97 -3.56 -1.15
CA GLY A 338 61.41 -2.16 -1.15
C GLY A 338 60.73 -1.33 -0.06
N GLY A 339 61.26 -1.45 1.16
CA GLY A 339 61.19 -0.35 2.11
C GLY A 339 62.31 0.63 1.79
N ASP A 340 61.94 1.89 1.62
CA ASP A 340 62.51 3.07 2.29
C ASP A 340 61.62 4.28 1.99
#